data_AF-A0A436V8M4-F1
#
_entry.id   AF-A0A436V8M4-F1
#
_cell.length_a   1.000
_cell.length_b   1.000
_cell.length_c   1.000
_cell.angle_alpha   90.00
_cell.angle_beta   90.00
_cell.angle_gamma   90.00
#
_symmetry.space_group_name_H-M   'P 1'
#
loop_
_entity.id
_entity.type
_entity.pdbx_description
1 polymer ?
#
loop_
_entity_poly.entity_id
_entity_poly.type
_entity_poly.pdbx_seq_one_letter_code
_entity_poly.pdbx_strand_id
1 'polypeptide(L)' 'MLLLNQRPEHNQPLVAADAESLGMAGGERAEHYLKARHNHVETPLHALPALADELGIAALYVKDEGQRLGLGSFKA' A
#
# COMPACT_ATOMS: atom_id res chain seq x y z
N MET A 1 -0.55 -4.12 -23.12
CA MET A 1 -1.72 -5.03 -23.19
C MET A 1 -2.27 -5.15 -21.78
N LEU A 2 -3.53 -4.79 -21.56
CA LEU A 2 -4.17 -4.97 -20.25
C LEU A 2 -4.60 -6.44 -20.14
N LEU A 3 -4.15 -7.15 -19.10
CA LEU A 3 -4.61 -8.49 -18.79
C LEU A 3 -5.72 -8.40 -17.75
N LEU A 4 -6.92 -8.86 -18.11
CA LEU A 4 -8.05 -8.91 -17.20
C LEU A 4 -7.93 -10.11 -16.26
N ASN A 5 -8.35 -9.93 -15.01
CA ASN A 5 -8.41 -11.03 -14.05
C ASN A 5 -9.55 -11.98 -14.43
N GLN A 6 -9.20 -13.21 -14.83
CA GLN A 6 -10.14 -14.25 -15.28
C GLN A 6 -10.48 -15.26 -14.18
N ARG A 7 -9.98 -15.06 -12.96
CA ARG A 7 -10.23 -15.98 -11.85
C ARG A 7 -11.71 -16.00 -11.46
N PRO A 8 -12.29 -17.16 -11.13
CA PRO A 8 -13.69 -17.27 -10.68
C PRO A 8 -14.02 -16.39 -9.46
N GLU A 9 -13.04 -16.11 -8.60
CA GLU A 9 -13.18 -15.31 -7.40
C GLU A 9 -13.16 -13.80 -7.68
N HIS A 10 -12.88 -13.38 -8.92
CA HIS A 10 -12.93 -11.98 -9.30
C HIS A 10 -14.34 -11.40 -9.06
N ASN A 11 -14.41 -10.23 -8.41
CA ASN A 11 -15.64 -9.58 -7.94
C ASN A 11 -16.50 -10.38 -6.94
N GLN A 12 -15.99 -11.49 -6.40
CA GLN A 12 -16.64 -12.16 -5.28
C GLN A 12 -16.19 -11.54 -3.95
N PRO A 13 -16.99 -11.70 -2.87
CA PRO A 13 -16.55 -11.30 -1.53
C PRO A 13 -15.23 -11.97 -1.16
N LEU A 14 -14.40 -11.23 -0.43
CA LEU A 14 -13.20 -11.81 0.19
C LEU A 14 -13.60 -12.94 1.13
N VAL A 15 -12.76 -13.96 1.22
CA VAL A 15 -12.89 -14.97 2.28
C VAL A 15 -12.76 -14.30 3.65
N ALA A 16 -13.36 -14.89 4.68
CA ALA A 16 -13.47 -14.25 6.00
C ALA A 16 -12.12 -13.78 6.57
N ALA A 17 -11.07 -14.59 6.43
CA ALA A 17 -9.73 -14.24 6.90
C ALA A 17 -9.13 -13.02 6.18
N ASP A 18 -9.35 -12.90 4.87
CA ASP A 18 -8.89 -11.78 4.07
C ASP A 18 -9.71 -10.52 4.37
N ALA A 19 -11.03 -10.65 4.52
CA ALA A 19 -11.89 -9.53 4.90
C ALA A 19 -11.50 -8.95 6.28
N GLU A 20 -11.15 -9.81 7.24
CA GLU A 20 -10.68 -9.39 8.56
C GLU A 20 -9.30 -8.70 8.50
N SER A 21 -8.39 -9.22 7.68
CA SER A 21 -7.01 -8.75 7.59
C SER A 21 -6.85 -7.48 6.73
N LEU A 22 -7.61 -7.39 5.64
CA LEU A 22 -7.56 -6.29 4.67
C LEU A 22 -8.58 -5.19 4.94
N GLY A 23 -9.49 -5.40 5.90
CA GLY A 23 -10.41 -4.36 6.39
C GLY A 23 -9.74 -3.37 7.34
N MET A 24 -10.49 -2.32 7.73
CA MET A 24 -9.99 -1.25 8.60
C MET A 24 -9.41 -1.76 9.92
N ALA A 25 -10.10 -2.70 10.58
CA ALA A 25 -9.62 -3.30 11.82
C ALA A 25 -8.30 -4.07 11.65
N GLY A 26 -8.08 -4.71 10.50
CA GLY A 26 -6.81 -5.33 10.15
C GLY A 26 -5.68 -4.30 10.01
N GLY A 27 -5.95 -3.19 9.31
CA GLY A 27 -5.02 -2.07 9.18
C GLY A 27 -4.65 -1.43 10.50
N GLU A 28 -5.62 -1.15 11.37
CA GLU A 28 -5.40 -0.59 12.71
C GLU A 28 -4.54 -1.50 13.58
N ARG A 29 -4.77 -2.82 13.52
CA ARG A 29 -3.91 -3.81 14.22
C ARG A 29 -2.49 -3.79 13.69
N ALA A 30 -2.31 -3.76 12.36
CA ALA A 30 -0.97 -3.69 11.76
C ALA A 30 -0.23 -2.41 12.20
N GLU A 31 -0.91 -1.27 12.18
CA GLU A 31 -0.36 0.02 12.64
C GLU A 31 0.04 -0.03 14.12
N HIS A 32 -0.79 -0.63 14.98
CA HIS A 32 -0.48 -0.83 16.39
C HIS A 32 0.85 -1.58 16.60
N TYR A 33 1.07 -2.68 15.86
CA TYR A 33 2.33 -3.44 15.95
C TYR A 33 3.53 -2.68 15.39
N LEU A 34 3.35 -1.92 14.30
CA LEU A 34 4.41 -1.12 13.70
C LEU A 34 4.86 0.01 14.63
N LYS A 35 3.92 0.69 15.30
CA LYS A 35 4.23 1.77 16.27
C LYS A 35 5.10 1.31 17.43
N ALA A 36 5.07 0.02 17.78
CA ALA A 36 5.92 -0.55 18.82
C ALA A 36 7.38 -0.77 18.39
N ARG A 37 7.72 -0.54 17.10
CA ARG A 37 9.10 -0.69 16.60
C ARG A 37 9.90 0.59 16.83
N HIS A 38 11.12 0.45 17.31
CA HIS A 38 12.00 1.58 17.69
C HIS A 38 12.26 2.58 16.53
N ASN A 39 12.34 2.11 15.29
CA ASN A 39 12.59 2.94 14.10
C ASN A 39 11.31 3.23 13.30
N HIS A 40 10.13 3.11 13.91
CA HIS A 40 8.88 3.41 13.22
C HIS A 40 8.77 4.91 12.95
N VAL A 41 8.75 5.26 11.67
CA VAL A 41 8.46 6.60 11.17
C VAL A 41 7.54 6.44 9.97
N GLU A 42 6.62 7.39 9.77
CA GLU A 42 5.83 7.44 8.55
C GLU A 42 6.75 7.66 7.35
N THR A 43 6.62 6.79 6.34
CA THR A 43 7.36 6.91 5.08
C THR A 43 6.80 8.03 4.21
N PRO A 44 7.62 8.74 3.44
CA PRO A 44 7.15 9.85 2.60
C PRO A 44 6.10 9.44 1.57
N LEU A 45 5.15 10.34 1.28
CA LEU A 45 4.29 10.27 0.10
C LEU A 45 4.65 11.43 -0.82
N HIS A 46 5.40 11.16 -1.88
CA HIS A 46 5.85 12.18 -2.82
C HIS A 46 4.76 12.48 -3.86
N ALA A 47 4.44 13.75 -4.06
CA ALA A 47 3.70 14.21 -5.22
C ALA A 47 4.66 14.48 -6.39
N LEU A 48 4.36 13.96 -7.58
CA LEU A 48 5.18 14.11 -8.78
C LEU A 48 4.40 14.84 -9.90
N PRO A 49 4.08 16.14 -9.73
CA PRO A 49 3.19 16.86 -10.64
C PRO A 49 3.74 16.95 -12.07
N ALA A 50 5.04 17.25 -12.24
CA ALA A 50 5.64 17.35 -13.58
C ALA A 50 5.56 16.03 -14.37
N LEU A 51 5.75 14.89 -13.69
CA LEU A 51 5.61 13.57 -14.31
C LEU A 51 4.14 13.20 -14.57
N ALA A 52 3.22 13.64 -13.69
CA ALA A 52 1.78 13.48 -13.93
C ALA A 52 1.34 14.23 -15.20
N ASP A 53 1.83 15.46 -15.40
CA ASP A 53 1.59 16.26 -16.59
C ASP A 53 2.13 15.57 -17.85
N GLU A 54 3.37 15.06 -17.80
CA GLU A 54 3.98 14.32 -18.91
C GLU A 54 3.18 13.06 -19.30
N LEU A 55 2.64 12.36 -18.31
CA LEU A 55 1.83 11.15 -18.50
C LEU A 55 0.38 11.44 -18.89
N GLY A 56 -0.08 12.70 -18.82
CA GLY A 56 -1.47 13.08 -19.07
C GLY A 56 -2.46 12.54 -18.04
N ILE A 57 -2.04 12.38 -16.77
CA ILE A 57 -2.89 11.92 -15.66
C ILE A 57 -3.10 13.03 -14.63
N ALA A 58 -4.20 12.97 -13.87
CA ALA A 58 -4.55 14.03 -12.91
C ALA A 58 -3.55 14.18 -11.76
N ALA A 59 -2.97 13.09 -11.28
CA ALA A 59 -1.96 13.11 -10.23
C ALA A 59 -1.14 11.82 -10.20
N LEU A 60 0.10 11.94 -9.75
CA LEU A 60 0.97 10.82 -9.44
C LEU A 60 1.55 10.99 -8.03
N TYR A 61 1.32 9.99 -7.19
CA TYR A 61 1.87 9.91 -5.85
C TYR A 61 2.69 8.64 -5.69
N VAL A 62 3.86 8.75 -5.05
CA VAL A 62 4.76 7.62 -4.74
C VAL A 62 4.93 7.52 -3.23
N LYS A 63 4.48 6.41 -2.65
CA LYS A 63 4.77 6.08 -1.25
C LYS A 63 6.17 5.46 -1.17
N ASP A 64 7.12 6.20 -0.61
CA ASP A 64 8.52 5.78 -0.52
C ASP A 64 8.78 4.90 0.69
N GLU A 65 8.60 3.60 0.50
CA GLU A 65 8.88 2.58 1.52
C GLU A 65 10.36 2.19 1.61
N GLY A 66 11.26 2.79 0.82
CA GLY A 66 12.68 2.43 0.79
C GLY A 66 13.37 2.61 2.14
N GLN A 67 12.88 3.54 2.96
CA GLN A 67 13.43 3.81 4.30
C GLN A 67 12.67 3.08 5.42
N ARG A 68 11.65 2.26 5.10
CA ARG A 68 10.84 1.58 6.13
C ARG A 68 11.75 0.76 7.04
N LEU A 69 11.78 1.14 8.32
CA LEU A 69 12.53 0.48 9.38
C LEU A 69 14.04 0.28 9.09
N GLY A 70 14.60 1.01 8.11
CA GLY A 70 15.99 0.86 7.66
C GLY A 70 16.29 -0.41 6.85
N LEU A 71 15.27 -1.07 6.29
CA LEU A 71 15.42 -2.37 5.63
C LEU A 71 15.56 -2.31 4.10
N GLY A 72 15.41 -1.14 3.48
CA GLY A 72 15.46 -1.01 2.02
C GLY A 72 14.18 -1.49 1.30
N SER A 73 13.15 -1.91 2.04
CA SER A 73 11.88 -2.36 1.45
C SER A 73 10.72 -2.29 2.45
N PHE A 74 9.49 -2.39 1.93
CA PHE A 74 8.28 -2.43 2.76
C PHE A 74 8.06 -3.75 3.54
N LYS A 75 8.78 -4.83 3.18
CA LYS A 75 8.56 -6.19 3.73
C LYS A 75 9.30 -6.38 5.06
N ALA A 76 8.89 -5.63 6.08
CA ALA A 76 9.41 -5.72 7.44
C ALA A 76 8.60 -6.66 8.34
#